data_AF-A0A933IYJ6-F1
#
_entry.id   AF-A0A933IYJ6-F1
#
_cell.length_a   1.000
_cell.length_b   1.000
_cell.length_c   1.000
_cell.angle_alpha   90.00
_cell.angle_beta   90.00
_cell.angle_gamma   90.00
#
_symmetry.space_group_name_H-M   'P 1'
#
loop_
_entity.id
_entity.type
_entity.pdbx_description
1 polymer ?
#
loop_
_entity_poly.entity_id
_entity_poly.type
_entity_poly.pdbx_seq_one_letter_code
_entity_poly.pdbx_strand_id
1 'polypeptide(L)'
;MKNVLSLAFFTLMLALAVLLAACSGAPAAATNPLDKPGSRLDTSYANALNARTLLLLGAVRLEEGSGPAVTKEQAAKLIPLWQASKSLSASGTASQAEIDAVTNQILAAMTPEQIQAINAMRLTQTDMQAFNQTLGITAPSSVPSGAVPGQGQVPGSVPGQGQSLSAAERATRQAEFGGTGSSTASIDYLIGILQRKAGT
;
A
#
# COMPACT_ATOMS: atom_id res chain seq x y z
N MET A 1 -31.97 49.89 23.14
CA MET A 1 -31.36 49.01 22.11
C MET A 1 -29.88 48.70 22.39
N LYS A 2 -29.05 49.69 22.74
CA LYS A 2 -27.61 49.49 23.07
C LYS A 2 -27.35 48.51 24.23
N ASN A 3 -28.21 48.53 25.26
CA ASN A 3 -28.03 47.73 26.48
C ASN A 3 -28.44 46.26 26.30
N VAL A 4 -29.37 45.97 25.38
CA VAL A 4 -29.86 44.61 25.08
C VAL A 4 -28.86 43.86 24.20
N LEU A 5 -28.21 44.58 23.26
CA LEU A 5 -27.14 44.04 22.42
C LEU A 5 -25.88 43.71 23.24
N SER A 6 -25.54 44.54 24.24
CA SER A 6 -24.41 44.32 25.13
C SER A 6 -24.64 43.16 26.12
N LEU A 7 -25.88 42.96 26.59
CA LEU A 7 -26.26 41.81 27.43
C LEU A 7 -26.24 40.50 26.64
N ALA A 8 -26.75 40.50 25.40
CA ALA A 8 -26.71 39.32 24.51
C ALA A 8 -25.27 38.91 24.16
N PHE A 9 -24.37 39.89 23.98
CA PHE A 9 -22.95 39.64 23.71
C PHE A 9 -22.24 39.05 24.94
N PHE A 10 -22.59 39.51 26.14
CA PHE A 10 -22.03 38.99 27.39
C PHE A 10 -22.51 37.56 27.68
N THR A 11 -23.79 37.27 27.40
CA THR A 11 -24.34 35.91 27.52
C THR A 11 -23.76 34.94 26.49
N LEU A 12 -23.49 35.41 25.26
CA LEU A 12 -22.84 34.61 24.22
C LEU A 12 -21.38 34.31 24.56
N MET A 13 -20.65 35.27 25.12
CA MET A 13 -19.27 35.08 25.62
C MET A 13 -19.22 34.15 26.83
N LEU A 14 -20.19 34.23 27.74
CA LEU A 14 -20.29 33.35 28.90
C LEU A 14 -20.65 31.91 28.51
N ALA A 15 -21.53 31.71 27.53
CA ALA A 15 -21.88 30.40 26.99
C ALA A 15 -20.69 29.74 26.26
N LEU A 16 -19.85 30.52 25.57
CA LEU A 16 -18.64 30.03 24.91
C LEU A 16 -17.55 29.61 25.91
N ALA A 17 -17.47 30.26 27.08
CA ALA A 17 -16.53 29.90 28.14
C ALA A 17 -16.90 28.57 28.85
N VAL A 18 -18.19 28.25 28.96
CA VAL A 18 -18.65 27.00 29.59
C VAL A 18 -18.38 25.77 28.70
N LEU A 19 -18.35 25.94 27.37
CA LEU A 19 -18.00 24.88 26.42
C LEU A 19 -16.51 24.49 26.47
N LEU A 20 -15.61 25.37 26.93
CA LEU A 20 -14.18 25.09 27.02
C LEU A 20 -13.79 24.26 28.26
N ALA A 21 -14.57 24.30 29.34
CA ALA A 21 -14.27 23.55 30.57
C ALA A 21 -14.53 22.03 30.45
N ALA A 22 -15.28 21.59 29.42
CA ALA A 22 -15.59 20.19 29.16
C ALA A 22 -14.42 19.39 28.56
N CYS A 23 -13.31 20.04 28.20
CA CYS A 23 -12.09 19.36 27.74
C CYS A 23 -11.08 19.06 28.86
N SER A 24 -11.47 19.21 30.14
CA SER A 24 -10.62 18.85 31.30
C SER A 24 -10.80 17.41 31.79
N GLY A 25 -11.61 16.61 31.08
CA GLY A 25 -11.60 15.16 31.26
C GLY A 25 -10.22 14.62 30.86
N ALA A 26 -9.47 14.09 31.83
CA ALA A 26 -8.21 13.41 31.57
C ALA A 26 -8.38 12.48 30.35
N PRO A 27 -7.52 12.57 29.33
CA PRO A 27 -7.63 11.69 28.19
C PRO A 27 -7.50 10.27 28.71
N ALA A 28 -8.59 9.49 28.62
CA ALA A 28 -8.48 8.05 28.66
C ALA A 28 -7.43 7.70 27.61
N ALA A 29 -6.31 7.11 28.03
CA ALA A 29 -5.22 6.77 27.13
C ALA A 29 -5.82 5.99 25.96
N ALA A 30 -5.90 6.63 24.80
CA ALA A 30 -6.38 5.99 23.59
C ALA A 30 -5.36 4.91 23.27
N THR A 31 -5.66 3.67 23.64
CA THR A 31 -4.82 2.53 23.29
C THR A 31 -4.84 2.44 21.78
N ASN A 32 -3.71 2.74 21.14
CA ASN A 32 -3.59 2.61 19.71
C ASN A 32 -3.80 1.11 19.38
N PRO A 33 -4.65 0.74 18.41
CA PRO A 33 -4.84 -0.68 18.06
C PRO A 33 -3.53 -1.42 17.77
N LEU A 34 -2.49 -0.67 17.37
CA LEU A 34 -1.13 -1.14 17.09
C LEU A 34 -0.23 -1.33 18.32
N ASP A 35 -0.68 -0.98 19.53
CA ASP A 35 0.08 -1.17 20.78
C ASP A 35 -0.12 -2.57 21.39
N LYS A 36 -1.01 -3.38 20.83
CA LYS A 36 -1.20 -4.77 21.25
C LYS A 36 -0.04 -5.66 20.78
N PRO A 37 0.46 -6.57 21.63
CA PRO A 37 1.40 -7.59 21.20
C PRO A 37 0.85 -8.39 20.02
N GLY A 38 1.66 -8.57 18.97
CA GLY A 38 1.22 -9.23 17.74
C GLY A 38 0.45 -8.34 16.77
N SER A 39 0.30 -7.03 17.02
CA SER A 39 -0.33 -6.08 16.07
C SER A 39 0.68 -5.25 15.27
N ARG A 40 1.98 -5.53 15.42
CA ARG A 40 3.08 -4.87 14.69
C ARG A 40 3.81 -5.87 13.81
N LEU A 41 4.25 -5.40 12.64
CA LEU A 41 5.12 -6.18 11.76
C LEU A 41 6.56 -6.07 12.21
N ASP A 42 7.28 -7.17 12.09
CA ASP A 42 8.73 -7.20 12.22
C ASP A 42 9.36 -7.08 10.83
N THR A 43 10.14 -6.01 10.63
CA THR A 43 10.93 -5.77 9.41
C THR A 43 12.43 -5.63 9.72
N SER A 44 12.86 -6.03 10.92
CA SER A 44 14.23 -5.82 11.43
C SER A 44 15.25 -6.84 10.94
N TYR A 45 14.82 -7.85 10.18
CA TYR A 45 15.69 -8.92 9.68
C TYR A 45 16.27 -8.65 8.29
N ALA A 46 17.35 -9.37 7.97
CA ALA A 46 18.05 -9.22 6.70
C ALA A 46 17.11 -9.44 5.50
N ASN A 47 17.16 -8.53 4.53
CA ASN A 47 16.37 -8.55 3.30
C ASN A 47 14.84 -8.60 3.53
N ALA A 48 14.36 -8.16 4.70
CA ALA A 48 12.94 -8.06 4.98
C ALA A 48 12.21 -7.20 3.96
N LEU A 49 11.00 -7.61 3.60
CA LEU A 49 10.07 -6.75 2.87
C LEU A 49 9.71 -5.53 3.71
N ASN A 50 9.47 -4.39 3.07
CA ASN A 50 8.83 -3.26 3.76
C ASN A 50 7.42 -3.65 4.25
N ALA A 51 6.90 -2.96 5.26
CA ALA A 51 5.63 -3.31 5.93
C ALA A 51 4.46 -3.55 4.97
N ARG A 52 4.29 -2.68 3.97
CA ARG A 52 3.22 -2.78 2.98
C ARG A 52 3.37 -4.03 2.10
N THR A 53 4.56 -4.26 1.57
CA THR A 53 4.87 -5.41 0.72
C THR A 53 4.81 -6.72 1.51
N LEU A 54 5.22 -6.70 2.78
CA LEU A 54 5.10 -7.81 3.73
C LEU A 54 3.64 -8.19 3.98
N LEU A 55 2.76 -7.22 4.20
CA LEU A 55 1.31 -7.46 4.34
C LEU A 55 0.69 -8.02 3.06
N LEU A 56 1.10 -7.50 1.91
CA LEU A 56 0.58 -7.96 0.62
C LEU A 56 0.89 -9.45 0.42
N LEU A 57 2.17 -9.81 0.51
CA LEU A 57 2.59 -11.20 0.28
C LEU A 57 2.12 -12.10 1.42
N GLY A 58 2.20 -11.62 2.66
CA GLY A 58 1.71 -12.32 3.84
C GLY A 58 0.23 -12.67 3.74
N ALA A 59 -0.62 -11.73 3.32
CA ALA A 59 -2.04 -11.99 3.10
C ALA A 59 -2.28 -13.05 2.01
N VAL A 60 -1.50 -13.04 0.92
CA VAL A 60 -1.54 -14.11 -0.09
C VAL A 60 -1.16 -15.46 0.54
N ARG A 61 -0.07 -15.53 1.32
CA ARG A 61 0.37 -16.76 1.99
C ARG A 61 -0.63 -17.30 3.01
N LEU A 62 -1.34 -16.43 3.73
CA LEU A 62 -2.42 -16.84 4.63
C LEU A 62 -3.55 -17.54 3.87
N GLU A 63 -3.90 -17.04 2.68
CA GLU A 63 -4.91 -17.66 1.81
C GLU A 63 -4.44 -18.98 1.20
N GLU A 64 -3.13 -19.15 1.03
CA GLU A 64 -2.51 -20.41 0.61
C GLU A 64 -2.35 -21.42 1.76
N GLY A 65 -2.73 -21.07 3.00
CA GLY A 65 -2.75 -21.96 4.15
C GLY A 65 -1.61 -21.79 5.15
N SER A 66 -0.82 -20.72 5.07
CA SER A 66 0.30 -20.45 6.00
C SER A 66 -0.13 -19.89 7.36
N GLY A 67 -1.44 -19.88 7.66
CA GLY A 67 -2.00 -19.37 8.91
C GLY A 67 -3.52 -19.19 8.80
N PRO A 68 -4.15 -18.46 9.76
CA PRO A 68 -5.56 -18.14 9.68
C PRO A 68 -5.86 -17.31 8.43
N ALA A 69 -6.68 -17.84 7.53
CA ALA A 69 -7.10 -17.12 6.34
C ALA A 69 -7.84 -15.82 6.72
N VAL A 70 -7.84 -14.84 5.81
CA VAL A 70 -8.68 -13.64 5.91
C VAL A 70 -10.14 -14.09 5.99
N THR A 71 -11.00 -13.46 6.80
CA THR A 71 -12.43 -13.78 6.79
C THR A 71 -13.16 -13.03 5.68
N LYS A 72 -14.42 -13.41 5.41
CA LYS A 72 -15.28 -12.69 4.46
C LYS A 72 -15.46 -11.22 4.86
N GLU A 73 -15.69 -10.97 6.14
CA GLU A 73 -15.91 -9.64 6.71
C GLU A 73 -14.63 -8.80 6.65
N GLN A 74 -13.47 -9.42 6.90
CA GLN A 74 -12.17 -8.76 6.74
C GLN A 74 -11.91 -8.43 5.28
N ALA A 75 -12.18 -9.34 4.35
CA ALA A 75 -11.99 -9.10 2.92
C ALA A 75 -12.80 -7.88 2.44
N ALA A 76 -14.07 -7.77 2.83
CA ALA A 76 -14.90 -6.61 2.51
C ALA A 76 -14.31 -5.27 3.01
N LYS A 77 -13.61 -5.28 4.15
CA LYS A 77 -12.90 -4.10 4.68
C LYS A 77 -11.56 -3.85 3.99
N LEU A 78 -10.84 -4.92 3.65
CA LEU A 78 -9.49 -4.85 3.09
C LEU A 78 -9.47 -4.43 1.62
N ILE A 79 -10.48 -4.82 0.82
CA ILE A 79 -10.57 -4.45 -0.61
C ILE A 79 -10.40 -2.93 -0.84
N PRO A 80 -11.21 -2.04 -0.24
CA PRO A 80 -11.08 -0.60 -0.48
C PRO A 80 -9.75 -0.03 0.04
N LEU A 81 -9.16 -0.62 1.09
CA LEU A 81 -7.86 -0.19 1.60
C LEU A 81 -6.71 -0.56 0.65
N TRP A 82 -6.74 -1.76 0.07
CA TRP A 82 -5.78 -2.17 -0.95
C TRP A 82 -5.93 -1.38 -2.25
N GLN A 83 -7.17 -1.03 -2.63
CA GLN A 83 -7.43 -0.12 -3.75
C GLN A 83 -6.85 1.27 -3.50
N ALA A 84 -7.04 1.85 -2.31
CA ALA A 84 -6.42 3.11 -1.93
C ALA A 84 -4.88 3.01 -1.97
N SER A 85 -4.34 1.93 -1.43
CA SER A 85 -2.90 1.64 -1.45
C SER A 85 -2.33 1.55 -2.86
N LYS A 86 -3.08 0.95 -3.80
CA LYS A 86 -2.74 0.91 -5.23
C LYS A 86 -2.71 2.30 -5.85
N SER A 87 -3.76 3.09 -5.63
CA SER A 87 -3.90 4.45 -6.17
C SER A 87 -2.77 5.36 -5.69
N LEU A 88 -2.38 5.29 -4.41
CA LEU A 88 -1.25 6.05 -3.86
C LEU A 88 0.09 5.64 -4.50
N SER A 89 0.27 4.36 -4.82
CA SER A 89 1.48 3.89 -5.51
C SER A 89 1.52 4.33 -6.97
N ALA A 90 0.37 4.41 -7.62
CA ALA A 90 0.26 4.82 -9.02
C ALA A 90 0.37 6.33 -9.23
N SER A 91 -0.02 7.15 -8.24
CA SER A 91 0.01 8.62 -8.36
C SER A 91 1.43 9.19 -8.34
N GLY A 92 2.39 8.48 -7.71
CA GLY A 92 3.78 8.94 -7.57
C GLY A 92 3.97 10.19 -6.71
N THR A 93 2.88 10.80 -6.23
CA THR A 93 2.86 12.04 -5.42
C THR A 93 2.43 11.80 -3.98
N ALA A 94 2.08 10.57 -3.62
CA ALA A 94 1.68 10.21 -2.26
C ALA A 94 2.81 10.48 -1.27
N SER A 95 2.49 11.13 -0.16
CA SER A 95 3.42 11.30 0.94
C SER A 95 3.62 9.99 1.70
N GLN A 96 4.79 9.83 2.34
CA GLN A 96 5.05 8.66 3.19
C GLN A 96 4.00 8.52 4.32
N ALA A 97 3.54 9.64 4.87
CA ALA A 97 2.52 9.65 5.91
C ALA A 97 1.17 9.06 5.43
N GLU A 98 0.77 9.31 4.18
CA GLU A 98 -0.44 8.71 3.60
C GLU A 98 -0.27 7.22 3.35
N ILE A 99 0.91 6.79 2.86
CA ILE A 99 1.24 5.38 2.66
C ILE A 99 1.21 4.63 4.01
N ASP A 100 1.81 5.20 5.05
CA ASP A 100 1.84 4.63 6.39
C ASP A 100 0.45 4.59 7.01
N ALA A 101 -0.36 5.65 6.83
CA ALA A 101 -1.74 5.68 7.31
C ALA A 101 -2.59 4.56 6.71
N VAL A 102 -2.52 4.35 5.39
CA VAL A 102 -3.25 3.25 4.74
C VAL A 102 -2.70 1.89 5.18
N THR A 103 -1.39 1.74 5.31
CA THR A 103 -0.77 0.51 5.81
C THR A 103 -1.23 0.17 7.22
N ASN A 104 -1.33 1.17 8.10
CA ASN A 104 -1.84 1.01 9.46
C ASN A 104 -3.33 0.64 9.50
N GLN A 105 -4.14 1.17 8.58
CA GLN A 105 -5.54 0.76 8.45
C GLN A 105 -5.67 -0.70 7.98
N ILE A 106 -4.82 -1.14 7.07
CA ILE A 106 -4.75 -2.54 6.64
C ILE A 106 -4.39 -3.44 7.84
N LEU A 107 -3.36 -3.08 8.61
CA LEU A 107 -2.98 -3.78 9.84
C LEU A 107 -4.14 -3.90 10.82
N ALA A 108 -4.86 -2.80 11.07
CA ALA A 108 -5.98 -2.77 12.00
C ALA A 108 -7.19 -3.60 11.56
N ALA A 109 -7.30 -3.93 10.26
CA ALA A 109 -8.35 -4.79 9.73
C ALA A 109 -8.01 -6.30 9.86
N MET A 110 -6.76 -6.64 10.15
CA MET A 110 -6.29 -8.02 10.35
C MET A 110 -6.32 -8.40 11.84
N THR A 111 -6.34 -9.71 12.14
CA THR A 111 -6.28 -10.19 13.52
C THR A 111 -4.82 -10.28 14.00
N PRO A 112 -4.56 -10.18 15.32
CA PRO A 112 -3.22 -10.38 15.86
C PRO A 112 -2.59 -11.72 15.46
N GLU A 113 -3.38 -12.80 15.39
CA GLU A 113 -2.92 -14.12 14.99
C GLU A 113 -2.45 -14.15 13.52
N GLN A 114 -3.15 -13.44 12.63
CA GLN A 114 -2.75 -13.28 11.23
C GLN A 114 -1.44 -12.51 11.12
N ILE A 115 -1.28 -11.42 11.88
CA ILE A 115 -0.05 -10.62 11.88
C ILE A 115 1.13 -11.41 12.47
N GLN A 116 0.91 -12.19 13.53
CA GLN A 116 1.93 -13.09 14.08
C GLN A 116 2.35 -14.17 13.07
N ALA A 117 1.39 -14.78 12.36
CA ALA A 117 1.69 -15.73 11.30
C ALA A 117 2.52 -15.07 10.18
N ILE A 118 2.17 -13.86 9.74
CA ILE A 118 2.94 -13.12 8.73
C ILE A 118 4.39 -12.84 9.22
N ASN A 119 4.56 -12.43 10.48
CA ASN A 119 5.91 -12.24 11.04
C ASN A 119 6.72 -13.55 11.06
N ALA A 120 6.07 -14.67 11.38
CA ALA A 120 6.71 -15.98 11.43
C ALA A 120 7.17 -16.48 10.05
N MET A 121 6.56 -16.01 8.95
CA MET A 121 6.96 -16.36 7.59
C MET A 121 8.33 -15.75 7.20
N ARG A 122 8.76 -14.67 7.88
CA ARG A 122 10.03 -13.97 7.61
C ARG A 122 10.28 -13.68 6.12
N LEU A 123 9.25 -13.21 5.42
CA LEU A 123 9.26 -13.00 3.97
C LEU A 123 10.30 -11.96 3.54
N THR A 124 11.01 -12.28 2.48
CA THR A 124 12.14 -11.49 1.98
C THR A 124 11.89 -10.97 0.57
N GLN A 125 12.79 -10.09 0.12
CA GLN A 125 12.83 -9.63 -1.28
C GLN A 125 12.89 -10.79 -2.28
N THR A 126 13.55 -11.91 -1.93
CA THR A 126 13.61 -13.12 -2.77
C THR A 126 12.23 -13.78 -2.91
N ASP A 127 11.46 -13.84 -1.83
CA ASP A 127 10.10 -14.39 -1.87
C ASP A 127 9.17 -13.55 -2.74
N MET A 128 9.30 -12.22 -2.65
CA MET A 128 8.55 -11.29 -3.51
C MET A 128 8.97 -11.43 -4.98
N GLN A 129 10.26 -11.61 -5.27
CA GLN A 129 10.72 -11.86 -6.63
C GLN A 129 10.16 -13.18 -7.19
N ALA A 130 10.17 -14.25 -6.40
CA ALA A 130 9.58 -15.53 -6.78
C ALA A 130 8.07 -15.39 -7.02
N PHE A 131 7.36 -14.67 -6.15
CA PHE A 131 5.93 -14.40 -6.33
C PHE A 131 5.66 -13.61 -7.62
N ASN A 132 6.41 -12.56 -7.92
CA ASN A 132 6.26 -11.81 -9.17
C ASN A 132 6.46 -12.69 -10.42
N GLN A 133 7.39 -13.66 -10.37
CA GLN A 133 7.56 -14.62 -11.46
C GLN A 133 6.32 -15.50 -11.66
N THR A 134 5.65 -15.93 -10.58
CA THR A 134 4.40 -16.70 -10.68
C THR A 134 3.27 -15.92 -11.35
N LEU A 135 3.27 -14.60 -11.20
CA LEU A 135 2.31 -13.71 -11.85
C LEU A 135 2.66 -13.42 -13.32
N GLY A 136 3.73 -14.01 -13.86
CA GLY A 136 4.25 -13.71 -15.19
C GLY A 136 4.87 -12.31 -15.28
N ILE A 137 5.13 -11.67 -14.14
CA ILE A 137 5.81 -10.38 -14.04
C ILE A 137 7.31 -10.65 -14.05
N THR A 138 7.81 -11.16 -15.17
CA THR A 138 9.25 -11.09 -15.44
C THR A 138 9.58 -9.64 -15.77
N ALA A 139 10.56 -9.05 -15.07
CA ALA A 139 11.22 -7.83 -15.56
C ALA A 139 11.50 -8.04 -17.05
N PRO A 140 11.19 -7.08 -17.95
CA PRO A 140 11.30 -7.31 -19.38
C PRO A 140 12.70 -7.83 -19.64
N SER A 141 12.75 -9.14 -19.94
CA SER A 141 13.95 -9.84 -20.33
C SER A 141 14.54 -8.97 -21.41
N SER A 142 15.77 -8.51 -21.20
CA SER A 142 16.54 -7.90 -22.27
C SER A 142 16.31 -8.75 -23.52
N VAL A 143 15.60 -8.18 -24.49
CA VAL A 143 15.34 -8.74 -25.80
C VAL A 143 16.53 -9.60 -26.24
N PRO A 144 16.34 -10.87 -26.61
CA PRO A 144 17.30 -11.50 -27.49
C PRO A 144 17.33 -10.63 -28.75
N SER A 145 18.42 -9.92 -28.99
CA SER A 145 18.67 -9.28 -30.27
C SER A 145 18.62 -10.36 -31.34
N GLY A 146 17.53 -10.41 -32.10
CA GLY A 146 17.43 -11.31 -33.25
C GLY A 146 16.03 -11.89 -33.47
N ALA A 147 15.03 -11.05 -33.75
CA ALA A 147 13.92 -11.39 -34.66
C ALA A 147 12.96 -10.19 -34.76
N VAL A 148 13.01 -9.46 -35.88
CA VAL A 148 11.89 -8.65 -36.35
C VAL A 148 11.49 -9.21 -37.72
N PRO A 149 10.29 -9.79 -37.87
CA PRO A 149 9.68 -9.96 -39.19
C PRO A 149 8.59 -8.91 -39.42
N GLY A 150 8.69 -8.18 -40.53
CA GLY A 150 7.60 -7.42 -41.16
C GLY A 150 7.60 -5.92 -40.86
N GLN A 151 8.28 -5.11 -41.66
CA GLN A 151 7.72 -4.34 -42.79
C GLN A 151 6.72 -3.23 -42.42
N GLY A 152 7.23 -2.00 -42.49
CA GLY A 152 6.48 -0.75 -42.42
C GLY A 152 7.43 0.40 -42.73
N GLN A 153 7.89 0.48 -43.98
CA GLN A 153 8.73 1.58 -44.46
C GLN A 153 7.92 2.88 -44.39
N VAL A 154 8.20 3.74 -43.41
CA VAL A 154 7.76 5.14 -43.42
C VAL A 154 8.87 5.99 -44.05
N PRO A 155 8.66 6.56 -45.25
CA PRO A 155 9.64 7.47 -45.86
C PRO A 155 9.60 8.81 -45.13
N GLY A 156 10.73 9.23 -44.54
CA GLY A 156 10.90 10.61 -44.04
C GLY A 156 11.40 10.80 -42.62
N SER A 157 11.92 9.79 -41.93
CA SER A 157 12.60 9.99 -40.63
C SER A 157 14.12 10.01 -40.77
N VAL A 158 14.72 11.04 -40.17
CA VAL A 158 16.13 11.41 -40.20
C VAL A 158 17.02 10.28 -39.67
N PRO A 159 18.10 9.88 -40.37
CA PRO A 159 19.05 8.90 -39.85
C PRO A 159 19.91 9.55 -38.76
N GLY A 160 19.72 9.12 -37.50
CA GLY A 160 20.70 9.39 -36.45
C GLY A 160 20.13 9.84 -35.11
N GLN A 161 19.60 8.91 -34.31
CA GLN A 161 19.70 8.93 -32.84
C GLN A 161 19.19 7.61 -32.23
N GLY A 162 19.68 6.49 -32.78
CA GLY A 162 19.41 5.13 -32.27
C GLY A 162 20.57 4.51 -31.49
N GLN A 163 21.61 5.29 -31.17
CA GLN A 163 22.71 4.83 -30.34
C GLN A 163 22.31 4.91 -28.87
N SER A 164 21.66 3.84 -28.43
CA SER A 164 21.89 3.18 -27.15
C SER A 164 22.11 4.09 -25.94
N LEU A 165 21.07 4.23 -25.13
CA LEU A 165 21.25 4.38 -23.68
C LEU A 165 22.21 3.29 -23.21
N SER A 166 23.17 3.65 -22.36
CA SER A 166 24.09 2.71 -21.73
C SER A 166 23.31 1.61 -20.99
N ALA A 167 23.93 0.44 -20.76
CA ALA A 167 23.31 -0.61 -19.96
C ALA A 167 22.92 -0.09 -18.56
N ALA A 168 23.72 0.84 -18.01
CA ALA A 168 23.44 1.54 -16.77
C ALA A 168 22.20 2.44 -16.88
N GLU A 169 22.08 3.27 -17.92
CA GLU A 169 20.90 4.12 -18.10
C GLU A 169 19.61 3.32 -18.35
N ARG A 170 19.70 2.15 -19.00
CA ARG A 170 18.54 1.24 -19.14
C ARG A 170 18.18 0.57 -17.82
N ALA A 171 19.17 0.16 -17.02
CA ALA A 171 18.94 -0.40 -15.69
C ALA A 171 18.32 0.64 -14.74
N THR A 172 18.78 1.89 -14.78
CA THR A 172 18.17 3.00 -14.03
C THR A 172 16.74 3.23 -14.48
N ARG A 173 16.47 3.28 -15.79
CA ARG A 173 15.10 3.47 -16.28
C ARG A 173 14.18 2.28 -16.00
N GLN A 174 14.70 1.05 -16.01
CA GLN A 174 13.96 -0.15 -15.59
C GLN A 174 13.72 -0.16 -14.07
N ALA A 175 14.60 0.40 -13.25
CA ALA A 175 14.36 0.60 -11.83
C ALA A 175 13.29 1.69 -11.58
N GLU A 176 13.29 2.75 -12.39
CA GLU A 176 12.34 3.87 -12.30
C GLU A 176 10.94 3.51 -12.82
N PHE A 177 10.83 2.78 -13.95
CA PHE A 177 9.54 2.39 -14.55
C PHE A 177 9.07 0.96 -14.23
N GLY A 178 9.97 0.06 -13.82
CA GLY A 178 9.65 -1.34 -13.51
C GLY A 178 9.04 -1.54 -12.12
N GLY A 179 9.14 -0.54 -11.24
CA GLY A 179 8.58 -0.60 -9.89
C GLY A 179 7.06 -0.47 -9.83
N THR A 180 6.44 0.31 -10.73
CA THR A 180 5.01 0.61 -10.68
C THR A 180 4.14 -0.51 -11.26
N GLY A 181 4.50 -1.07 -12.42
CA GLY A 181 3.72 -2.15 -13.06
C GLY A 181 3.73 -3.47 -12.29
N SER A 182 4.88 -3.84 -11.71
CA SER A 182 4.98 -5.06 -10.89
C SER A 182 4.22 -4.94 -9.57
N SER A 183 4.25 -3.75 -8.97
CA SER A 183 3.57 -3.49 -7.70
C SER A 183 2.05 -3.48 -7.85
N THR A 184 1.51 -2.94 -8.95
CA THR A 184 0.06 -2.90 -9.19
C THR A 184 -0.51 -4.28 -9.48
N ALA A 185 0.17 -5.10 -10.29
CA ALA A 185 -0.29 -6.45 -10.62
C ALA A 185 -0.36 -7.37 -9.39
N SER A 186 0.62 -7.29 -8.48
CA SER A 186 0.59 -7.99 -7.20
C SER A 186 -0.59 -7.57 -6.31
N ILE A 187 -0.91 -6.28 -6.29
CA ILE A 187 -2.07 -5.77 -5.52
C ILE A 187 -3.38 -6.24 -6.16
N ASP A 188 -3.47 -6.21 -7.49
CA ASP A 188 -4.65 -6.68 -8.23
C ASP A 188 -4.92 -8.17 -7.99
N TYR A 189 -3.85 -8.98 -7.94
CA TYR A 189 -3.96 -10.39 -7.57
C TYR A 189 -4.57 -10.59 -6.17
N LEU A 190 -4.06 -9.86 -5.16
CA LEU A 190 -4.61 -9.92 -3.80
C LEU A 190 -6.06 -9.43 -3.76
N ILE A 191 -6.39 -8.31 -4.42
CA ILE A 191 -7.76 -7.80 -4.51
C ILE A 191 -8.68 -8.86 -5.11
N GLY A 192 -8.26 -9.56 -6.17
CA GLY A 192 -9.03 -10.63 -6.78
C GLY A 192 -9.30 -11.82 -5.84
N ILE A 193 -8.34 -12.18 -4.98
CA ILE A 193 -8.56 -13.17 -3.91
C ILE A 193 -9.61 -12.68 -2.92
N LEU A 194 -9.46 -11.43 -2.45
CA LEU A 194 -10.36 -10.85 -1.46
C LEU A 194 -11.78 -10.69 -2.00
N GLN A 195 -11.95 -10.32 -3.27
CA GLN A 195 -13.24 -10.22 -3.96
C GLN A 195 -13.97 -11.56 -4.00
N ARG A 196 -13.29 -12.63 -4.44
CA ARG A 196 -13.85 -14.00 -4.41
C ARG A 196 -14.28 -14.41 -3.01
N LYS A 197 -13.49 -14.05 -1.99
CA LYS A 197 -13.82 -14.35 -0.60
C LYS A 197 -15.00 -13.52 -0.07
N ALA A 198 -15.07 -12.25 -0.44
CA ALA A 198 -16.17 -11.36 -0.10
C ALA A 198 -17.48 -11.77 -0.81
N GLY A 199 -17.39 -12.54 -1.90
CA GLY A 199 -18.52 -12.94 -2.73
C GLY A 199 -18.94 -11.83 -3.70
N THR A 200 -17.97 -11.02 -4.15
CA THR A 200 -18.14 -9.86 -5.05
C THR A 200 -17.31 -10.01 -6.30
#